data_AF-A0A2P5ERG7-F1
#
_entry.id   AF-A0A2P5ERG7-F1
#
_cell.length_a   1.000
_cell.length_b   1.000
_cell.length_c   1.000
_cell.angle_alpha   90.00
_cell.angle_beta   90.00
_cell.angle_gamma   90.00
#
_symmetry.space_group_name_H-M   'P 1'
#
loop_
_entity.id
_entity.type
_entity.pdbx_description
1 polymer ?
#
loop_
_entity_poly.entity_id
_entity_poly.type
_entity_poly.pdbx_seq_one_letter_code
_entity_poly.pdbx_strand_id
1 'polypeptide(L)'
;MATFRLPLSLCEELDSLARKFWWIGSLDKRYYLCLIAWDSICQPKARGGLGIRRFKDINAAFLAKLGWMMASDSSRFWISILKARYCRESNFWTATLPKTTSVVARMIWSTRDFIREGSVYLIGNGDAVDIWNSPWVPWFNMEQT
;
A
#
# COMPACT_ATOMS: atom_id res chain seq x y z
N MET A 1 3.06 5.02 -12.01
CA MET A 1 3.01 5.00 -10.53
C MET A 1 1.85 5.85 -10.11
N ALA A 2 0.88 5.32 -9.35
CA ALA A 2 -0.14 6.15 -8.73
C ALA A 2 0.49 6.85 -7.52
N THR A 3 0.51 8.19 -7.53
CA THR A 3 1.12 9.02 -6.46
C THR A 3 0.10 9.52 -5.46
N PHE A 4 -1.18 9.21 -5.66
CA PHE A 4 -2.30 9.72 -4.87
C PHE A 4 -3.26 8.61 -4.48
N ARG A 5 -3.83 8.73 -3.28
CA ARG A 5 -4.92 7.89 -2.82
C ARG A 5 -6.19 8.30 -3.58
N LEU A 6 -6.61 7.46 -4.51
CA LEU A 6 -7.86 7.63 -5.24
C LEU A 6 -9.05 7.66 -4.27
N PRO A 7 -10.06 8.53 -4.51
CA PRO A 7 -11.34 8.47 -3.81
C PRO A 7 -11.98 7.09 -3.95
N LEU A 8 -12.66 6.63 -2.91
CA LEU A 8 -13.34 5.33 -2.92
C LEU A 8 -14.40 5.25 -4.02
N SER A 9 -15.15 6.33 -4.25
CA SER A 9 -16.14 6.42 -5.32
C SER A 9 -15.53 6.15 -6.69
N LEU A 10 -14.37 6.75 -6.99
CA LEU A 10 -13.67 6.53 -8.26
C LEU A 10 -13.20 5.08 -8.39
N CYS A 11 -12.70 4.47 -7.30
CA CYS A 11 -12.34 3.05 -7.31
C CYS A 11 -13.56 2.16 -7.60
N GLU A 12 -14.71 2.48 -7.00
CA GLU A 12 -15.97 1.74 -7.22
C GLU A 12 -16.51 1.92 -8.64
N GLU A 13 -16.36 3.11 -9.22
CA GLU A 13 -16.68 3.39 -10.63
C GLU A 13 -15.78 2.57 -11.56
N LEU A 14 -14.47 2.53 -11.31
CA LEU A 14 -13.53 1.71 -12.07
C LEU A 14 -13.83 0.22 -11.93
N ASP A 15 -14.13 -0.27 -10.72
CA ASP A 15 -14.58 -1.64 -10.49
C ASP A 15 -15.92 -1.92 -11.20
N SER A 16 -16.81 -0.94 -11.31
CA SER A 16 -18.06 -1.06 -12.09
C SER A 16 -17.81 -1.20 -13.60
N LEU A 17 -16.84 -0.45 -14.13
CA LEU A 17 -16.43 -0.55 -15.54
C LEU A 17 -15.75 -1.89 -15.82
N ALA A 18 -14.89 -2.35 -14.93
CA ALA A 18 -14.26 -3.67 -15.03
C ALA A 18 -15.30 -4.80 -15.00
N ARG A 19 -16.31 -4.70 -14.11
CA ARG A 19 -17.45 -5.62 -14.06
C ARG A 19 -18.23 -5.66 -15.36
N LYS A 20 -18.60 -4.48 -15.89
CA LYS A 20 -19.32 -4.37 -17.16
C LYS A 20 -18.52 -4.97 -18.31
N PHE A 21 -17.24 -4.64 -18.40
CA PHE A 21 -16.34 -5.19 -19.41
C PHE A 21 -16.30 -6.72 -19.32
N TRP A 22 -16.13 -7.27 -18.10
CA TRP A 22 -16.03 -8.71 -17.87
C TRP A 22 -17.30 -9.47 -18.29
N TRP A 23 -18.48 -8.98 -17.92
CA TRP A 23 -19.74 -9.69 -18.16
C TRP A 23 -20.36 -9.44 -19.54
N ILE A 24 -20.06 -8.31 -20.19
CA ILE A 24 -20.76 -7.88 -21.41
C ILE A 24 -19.83 -7.88 -22.63
N GLY A 25 -18.54 -7.61 -22.45
CA GLY A 25 -17.61 -7.32 -23.54
C GLY A 25 -17.90 -6.01 -24.29
N SER A 26 -18.89 -5.22 -23.86
CA SER A 26 -19.25 -3.91 -24.42
C SER A 26 -19.78 -2.99 -23.32
N LEU A 27 -19.38 -1.71 -23.36
CA LEU A 27 -19.75 -0.71 -22.36
C LEU A 27 -21.13 -0.07 -22.63
N ASP A 28 -21.71 -0.31 -23.81
CA ASP A 28 -22.91 0.39 -24.28
C ASP A 28 -24.22 -0.23 -23.78
N LYS A 29 -24.19 -1.51 -23.38
CA LYS A 29 -25.38 -2.19 -22.85
C LYS A 29 -25.61 -1.81 -21.38
N ARG A 30 -26.79 -1.26 -21.08
CA ARG A 30 -27.19 -0.87 -19.71
C ARG A 30 -27.45 -2.06 -18.77
N TYR A 31 -27.93 -3.18 -19.29
CA TYR A 31 -28.37 -4.32 -18.50
C TYR A 31 -27.49 -5.54 -18.74
N TYR A 32 -27.10 -6.20 -17.65
CA TYR A 32 -26.30 -7.42 -17.68
C TYR A 32 -26.59 -8.28 -16.47
N LEU A 33 -26.49 -9.60 -16.65
CA LEU A 33 -26.68 -10.58 -15.59
C LEU A 33 -25.33 -10.85 -14.91
N CYS A 34 -25.25 -10.57 -13.62
CA CYS A 34 -24.13 -10.98 -12.78
C CYS A 34 -24.51 -12.30 -12.09
N LEU A 35 -24.02 -13.42 -12.62
CA LEU A 35 -24.31 -14.74 -12.03
C LEU A 35 -23.49 -15.01 -10.76
N ILE A 36 -22.36 -14.32 -10.61
CA ILE A 36 -21.43 -14.48 -9.50
C ILE A 36 -21.10 -13.10 -8.92
N ALA A 37 -21.03 -13.00 -7.60
CA ALA A 37 -20.63 -11.78 -6.91
C ALA A 37 -19.20 -11.37 -7.31
N TRP A 38 -18.97 -10.07 -7.46
CA TRP A 38 -17.66 -9.55 -7.85
C TRP A 38 -16.56 -9.89 -6.86
N ASP A 39 -16.88 -9.86 -5.56
CA ASP A 39 -15.91 -10.23 -4.51
C ASP A 39 -15.46 -11.70 -4.63
N SER A 40 -16.33 -12.61 -5.10
CA SER A 40 -15.97 -14.01 -5.36
C SER A 40 -15.05 -14.14 -6.56
N ILE A 41 -15.30 -13.37 -7.63
CA ILE A 41 -14.44 -13.30 -8.81
C ILE A 41 -13.05 -12.74 -8.46
N CYS A 42 -13.01 -11.74 -7.59
CA CYS A 42 -11.77 -11.09 -7.16
C CYS A 42 -10.91 -11.96 -6.23
N GLN A 43 -11.42 -13.07 -5.70
CA GLN A 43 -10.61 -13.97 -4.89
C GLN A 43 -9.42 -14.55 -5.68
N PRO A 44 -8.31 -14.91 -5.02
CA PRO A 44 -7.22 -15.63 -5.65
C PRO A 44 -7.67 -16.94 -6.29
N LYS A 45 -6.97 -17.40 -7.34
CA LYS A 45 -7.22 -18.70 -7.98
C LYS A 45 -7.18 -19.87 -7.00
N ALA A 46 -6.29 -19.81 -6.01
CA ALA A 46 -6.18 -20.81 -4.94
C ALA A 46 -7.45 -20.91 -4.05
N ARG A 47 -8.29 -19.86 -4.03
CA ARG A 47 -9.57 -19.82 -3.30
C ARG A 47 -10.78 -19.91 -4.25
N GLY A 48 -10.58 -20.39 -5.48
CA GLY A 48 -11.66 -20.57 -6.45
C GLY A 48 -12.12 -19.31 -7.19
N GLY A 49 -11.43 -18.17 -7.02
CA GLY A 49 -11.69 -16.96 -7.79
C GLY A 49 -10.83 -16.86 -9.06
N LEU A 50 -10.95 -15.74 -9.78
CA LEU A 50 -10.18 -15.46 -11.00
C LEU A 50 -8.90 -14.66 -10.73
N GLY A 51 -8.75 -14.11 -9.53
CA GLY A 51 -7.60 -13.30 -9.13
C GLY A 51 -7.62 -11.88 -9.67
N ILE A 52 -8.80 -11.38 -10.09
CA ILE A 52 -8.97 -9.98 -10.50
C ILE A 52 -8.83 -9.10 -9.25
N ARG A 53 -7.90 -8.13 -9.27
CA ARG A 53 -7.69 -7.25 -8.12
C ARG A 53 -8.62 -6.05 -8.18
N ARG A 54 -9.27 -5.72 -7.05
CA ARG A 54 -10.08 -4.51 -6.91
C ARG A 54 -9.21 -3.26 -6.98
N PHE A 55 -9.72 -2.18 -7.57
CA PHE A 55 -8.92 -0.95 -7.75
C PHE A 55 -8.50 -0.32 -6.42
N LYS A 56 -9.34 -0.43 -5.39
CA LYS A 56 -9.00 -0.01 -4.02
C LYS A 56 -7.75 -0.72 -3.50
N ASP A 57 -7.66 -2.03 -3.71
CA ASP A 57 -6.56 -2.87 -3.23
C ASP A 57 -5.28 -2.61 -4.04
N ILE A 58 -5.41 -2.40 -5.36
CA ILE A 58 -4.29 -1.99 -6.22
C ILE A 58 -3.72 -0.63 -5.79
N ASN A 59 -4.59 0.34 -5.54
CA ASN A 59 -4.18 1.68 -5.10
C ASN A 59 -3.47 1.64 -3.74
N ALA A 60 -4.02 0.89 -2.78
CA ALA A 60 -3.36 0.66 -1.50
C ALA A 60 -1.98 0.02 -1.66
N ALA A 61 -1.86 -1.00 -2.52
CA ALA A 61 -0.58 -1.64 -2.81
C ALA A 61 0.44 -0.68 -3.46
N PHE A 62 0.01 0.22 -4.34
CA PHE A 62 0.90 1.23 -4.92
C PHE A 62 1.38 2.25 -3.90
N LEU A 63 0.49 2.71 -3.01
CA LEU A 63 0.90 3.60 -1.92
C LEU A 63 1.88 2.90 -0.97
N ALA A 64 1.60 1.64 -0.61
CA ALA A 64 2.49 0.85 0.24
C ALA A 64 3.85 0.65 -0.43
N LYS A 65 3.89 0.46 -1.75
CA LYS A 65 5.15 0.41 -2.51
C LYS A 65 5.94 1.72 -2.41
N LEU A 66 5.27 2.88 -2.49
CA LEU A 66 5.94 4.17 -2.33
C LEU A 66 6.46 4.36 -0.89
N GLY A 67 5.67 4.00 0.12
CA GLY A 67 6.10 3.99 1.53
C GLY A 67 7.30 3.07 1.75
N TRP A 68 7.27 1.86 1.19
CA TRP A 68 8.37 0.91 1.29
C TRP A 68 9.64 1.46 0.65
N MET A 69 9.54 2.08 -0.53
CA MET A 69 10.71 2.68 -1.17
C MET A 69 11.31 3.82 -0.34
N MET A 70 10.48 4.59 0.38
CA MET A 70 10.96 5.61 1.31
C MET A 70 11.63 4.98 2.55
N ALA A 71 11.12 3.84 3.02
CA ALA A 71 11.66 3.09 4.16
C ALA A 71 12.97 2.37 3.85
N SER A 72 13.12 1.82 2.63
CA SER A 72 14.32 1.10 2.18
C SER A 72 15.37 2.01 1.55
N ASP A 73 15.27 3.33 1.72
CA ASP A 73 16.29 4.29 1.30
C ASP A 73 16.70 4.19 -0.17
N SER A 74 15.71 3.98 -1.04
CA SER A 74 15.96 3.90 -2.48
C SER A 74 16.54 5.23 -3.00
N SER A 75 17.52 5.15 -3.92
CA SER A 75 18.30 6.29 -4.47
C SER A 75 17.52 7.22 -5.41
N ARG A 76 16.19 7.34 -5.23
CA ARG A 76 15.34 8.17 -6.09
C ARG A 76 15.30 9.62 -5.60
N PHE A 77 15.36 10.55 -6.54
CA PHE A 77 15.37 11.99 -6.26
C PHE A 77 14.20 12.47 -5.40
N TRP A 78 12.98 12.01 -5.69
CA TRP A 78 11.79 12.39 -4.92
C TRP A 78 11.85 11.94 -3.45
N ILE A 79 12.54 10.83 -3.16
CA ILE A 79 12.75 10.33 -1.80
C ILE A 79 13.72 11.26 -1.07
N SER A 80 14.81 11.67 -1.73
CA SER A 80 15.77 12.65 -1.19
C SER A 80 15.07 13.96 -0.83
N ILE A 81 14.21 14.50 -1.70
CA ILE A 81 13.43 15.71 -1.41
C ILE A 81 12.52 15.53 -0.19
N LEU A 82 11.76 14.43 -0.14
CA LEU A 82 10.83 14.20 0.97
C LEU A 82 11.58 14.01 2.29
N LYS A 83 12.72 13.31 2.27
CA LYS A 83 13.58 13.18 3.45
C LYS A 83 14.18 14.51 3.89
N ALA A 84 14.74 15.28 2.97
CA ALA A 84 15.29 16.60 3.29
C ALA A 84 14.25 17.56 3.87
N ARG A 85 12.97 17.36 3.56
CA ARG A 85 11.86 18.17 4.07
C ARG A 85 11.25 17.65 5.37
N TYR A 86 11.09 16.34 5.52
CA TYR A 86 10.29 15.72 6.60
C TYR A 86 11.10 14.80 7.54
N CYS A 87 12.29 14.37 7.15
CA CYS A 87 13.14 13.40 7.85
C CYS A 87 14.56 13.96 8.04
N ARG A 88 14.71 15.20 8.52
CA ARG A 88 16.04 15.83 8.73
C ARG A 88 16.82 15.19 9.88
N GLU A 89 16.13 14.95 10.99
CA GLU A 89 16.71 14.46 12.25
C GLU A 89 16.21 13.04 12.60
N SER A 90 15.37 12.45 11.76
CA SER A 90 14.67 11.19 12.03
C SER A 90 14.56 10.35 10.76
N ASN A 91 14.20 9.07 10.91
CA ASN A 91 13.97 8.15 9.80
C ASN A 91 12.51 8.19 9.33
N PHE A 92 12.13 7.34 8.36
CA PHE A 92 10.73 7.25 7.90
C PHE A 92 9.78 6.69 8.99
N TRP A 93 10.20 5.62 9.65
CA TRP A 93 9.77 5.23 11.01
C TRP A 93 10.13 6.38 11.96
N THR A 94 9.67 6.58 13.18
CA THR A 94 10.04 7.77 14.01
C THR A 94 9.61 9.17 13.51
N ALA A 95 9.77 9.58 12.24
CA ALA A 95 9.40 10.94 11.80
C ALA A 95 7.92 11.25 12.01
N THR A 96 7.65 12.43 12.60
CA THR A 96 6.31 13.00 12.79
C THR A 96 6.04 14.07 11.73
N LEU A 97 4.91 13.97 11.03
CA LEU A 97 4.57 14.95 9.98
C LEU A 97 3.98 16.22 10.62
N PRO A 98 4.43 17.42 10.17
CA PRO A 98 3.77 18.68 10.49
C PRO A 98 2.29 18.70 10.03
N LYS A 99 1.45 19.51 10.67
CA LYS A 99 0.04 19.70 10.24
C LYS A 99 -0.08 20.26 8.82
N THR A 100 0.90 21.08 8.39
CA THR A 100 1.01 21.72 7.07
C THR A 100 1.69 20.82 6.02
N THR A 101 1.61 19.51 6.17
CA THR A 101 2.26 18.58 5.26
C THR A 101 1.50 18.39 3.96
N SER A 102 2.26 18.22 2.87
CA SER A 102 1.73 17.88 1.55
C SER A 102 0.86 16.63 1.60
N VAL A 103 -0.17 16.60 0.75
CA VAL A 103 -1.11 15.49 0.65
C VAL A 103 -0.39 14.19 0.30
N VAL A 104 0.60 14.26 -0.61
CA VAL A 104 1.41 13.11 -1.02
C VAL A 104 2.19 12.51 0.15
N ALA A 105 2.90 13.33 0.92
CA ALA A 105 3.62 12.84 2.10
C ALA A 105 2.65 12.24 3.12
N ARG A 106 1.51 12.88 3.39
CA ARG A 106 0.50 12.31 4.30
C ARG A 106 0.00 10.94 3.85
N MET A 107 -0.22 10.75 2.54
CA MET A 107 -0.64 9.46 1.97
C MET A 107 0.45 8.40 2.10
N ILE A 108 1.70 8.75 1.83
CA ILE A 108 2.83 7.81 1.98
C ILE A 108 2.97 7.36 3.44
N TRP A 109 2.96 8.29 4.39
CA TRP A 109 3.04 7.95 5.81
C TRP A 109 1.82 7.19 6.32
N SER A 110 0.63 7.36 5.72
CA SER A 110 -0.54 6.54 6.08
C SER A 110 -0.35 5.04 5.82
N THR A 111 0.65 4.66 5.01
CA THR A 111 0.99 3.25 4.76
C THR A 111 2.02 2.70 5.73
N ARG A 112 2.57 3.53 6.63
CA ARG A 112 3.64 3.15 7.55
C ARG A 112 3.24 1.99 8.45
N ASP A 113 2.04 2.02 9.03
CA ASP A 113 1.58 0.96 9.94
C ASP A 113 1.39 -0.36 9.20
N PHE A 114 0.75 -0.31 8.03
CA PHE A 114 0.58 -1.47 7.15
C PHE A 114 1.93 -2.11 6.75
N ILE A 115 2.93 -1.29 6.44
CA ILE A 115 4.26 -1.79 6.10
C ILE A 115 4.93 -2.38 7.35
N ARG A 116 4.83 -1.71 8.51
CA ARG A 116 5.42 -2.16 9.77
C ARG A 116 4.92 -3.55 10.15
N GLU A 117 3.62 -3.82 10.00
CA GLU A 117 3.01 -5.14 10.25
C GLU A 117 3.54 -6.23 9.30
N GLY A 118 3.85 -5.87 8.05
CA GLY A 118 4.27 -6.82 7.01
C GLY A 118 5.77 -6.88 6.73
N SER A 119 6.59 -6.16 7.50
CA SER A 119 8.02 -6.01 7.24
C SER A 119 8.88 -6.51 8.40
N VAL A 120 10.01 -7.12 8.07
CA VAL A 120 11.00 -7.63 9.02
C VAL A 120 12.37 -7.09 8.61
N TYR A 121 13.18 -6.70 9.59
CA TYR A 121 14.55 -6.30 9.37
C TYR A 121 15.41 -7.52 9.01
N LEU A 122 16.10 -7.46 7.87
CA LEU A 122 17.16 -8.40 7.54
C LEU A 122 18.43 -7.96 8.25
N ILE A 123 18.92 -8.77 9.18
CA ILE A 123 20.15 -8.48 9.93
C ILE A 123 21.36 -8.75 9.02
N GLY A 124 22.12 -7.70 8.76
CA GLY A 124 23.47 -7.78 8.22
C GLY A 124 24.51 -7.69 9.34
N ASN A 125 25.30 -6.61 9.36
CA ASN A 125 26.34 -6.39 10.37
C ASN A 125 25.82 -5.93 11.76
N GLY A 126 24.50 -5.71 11.92
CA GLY A 126 23.90 -5.36 13.21
C GLY A 126 23.98 -3.88 13.61
N ASP A 127 24.92 -3.10 13.07
CA ASP A 127 25.18 -1.71 13.51
C ASP A 127 24.00 -0.73 13.35
N ALA A 128 23.07 -1.02 12.43
CA ALA A 128 21.94 -0.14 12.10
C ALA A 128 20.59 -0.63 12.66
N VAL A 129 20.55 -1.76 13.36
CA VAL A 129 19.31 -2.40 13.81
C VAL A 129 19.25 -2.40 15.34
N ASP A 130 18.23 -1.75 15.89
CA ASP A 130 17.93 -1.88 17.31
C ASP A 130 17.33 -3.27 17.56
N ILE A 131 18.12 -4.16 18.15
CA ILE A 131 17.79 -5.56 18.41
C ILE A 131 16.53 -5.69 19.28
N TRP A 132 16.29 -4.72 20.17
CA TRP A 132 15.19 -4.79 21.15
C TRP A 132 13.88 -4.21 20.62
N ASN A 133 13.95 -3.16 19.81
CA ASN A 133 12.75 -2.44 19.34
C ASN A 133 12.38 -2.72 17.88
N SER A 134 13.24 -3.41 17.12
CA SER A 134 13.01 -3.68 15.69
C SER A 134 12.46 -5.09 15.49
N PRO A 135 11.43 -5.28 14.66
CA PRO A 135 10.96 -6.62 14.31
C PRO A 135 11.94 -7.28 13.34
N TRP A 136 12.89 -8.08 13.86
CA TRP A 136 13.86 -8.84 13.06
C TRP A 136 13.60 -10.36 13.09
N VAL A 137 12.72 -10.82 13.98
CA VAL A 137 12.23 -12.21 14.00
C VAL A 137 10.74 -12.20 13.66
N PRO A 138 10.29 -12.83 12.55
CA PRO A 138 8.91 -12.74 12.05
C PRO A 138 7.83 -13.21 13.04
N TRP A 139 8.20 -14.04 14.02
CA TRP A 139 7.28 -14.65 14.99
C TRP A 139 7.49 -14.14 16.42
N PHE A 140 8.43 -13.24 16.66
CA PHE A 140 8.76 -12.77 18.01
C PHE A 140 8.26 -11.34 18.20
N ASN A 141 7.19 -11.17 18.98
CA ASN A 141 6.69 -9.87 19.42
C ASN A 141 7.15 -9.65 20.87
N MET A 142 8.04 -8.69 21.10
CA MET A 142 8.52 -8.35 22.45
C MET A 142 7.53 -7.56 23.30
N GLU A 143 6.35 -7.19 22.77
CA GLU A 143 5.30 -6.46 23.49
C GLU A 143 4.48 -7.32 24.48
N GLN A 144 4.90 -8.57 24.78
CA GLN A 144 4.20 -9.48 25.70
C GLN A 144 4.90 -9.74 27.06
N THR A 145 5.89 -8.94 27.45
CA THR A 145 6.51 -8.98 28.80
C THR A 145 6.45 -7.62 29.46
#